data_AF-Q5ZGL0-F1
#
_entry.id   AF-Q5ZGL0-F1
#
_cell.length_a   1.000
_cell.length_b   1.000
_cell.length_c   1.000
_cell.angle_alpha   90.00
_cell.angle_beta   90.00
_cell.angle_gamma   90.00
#
_symmetry.space_group_name_H-M   'P 1'
#
loop_
_entity.id
_entity.type
_entity.pdbx_description
1 polymer ?
#
loop_
_entity_poly.entity_id
_entity_poly.type
_entity_poly.pdbx_seq_one_letter_code
_entity_poly.pdbx_strand_id
1 'polypeptide(L)' 'QSLDQGLQFLIQYYNGEERAKGNILERFSAQQFPDLHSELNLSSLELGDSALYFCASSVADGRNQPQHFGDGTRLSI' A
#
# COMPACT_ATOMS: atom_id res chain seq x y z
N GLN A 1 -9.27 0.32 -4.80
CA GLN A 1 -10.63 -0.24 -4.93
C GLN A 1 -11.30 0.27 -6.19
N SER A 2 -11.31 -0.52 -7.27
CA SER A 2 -12.40 -0.52 -8.24
C SER A 2 -13.57 -1.28 -7.59
N LEU A 3 -14.82 -0.88 -7.84
CA LEU A 3 -15.98 -1.27 -7.02
C LEU A 3 -16.21 -2.80 -6.91
N ASP A 4 -15.66 -3.60 -7.83
CA ASP A 4 -15.83 -5.06 -7.92
C ASP A 4 -14.61 -5.92 -7.52
N GLN A 5 -13.41 -5.35 -7.31
CA GLN A 5 -12.18 -6.15 -7.16
C GLN A 5 -11.72 -6.39 -5.70
N GLY A 6 -12.47 -5.89 -4.71
CA GLY A 6 -12.07 -5.98 -3.30
C GLY A 6 -10.77 -5.23 -2.99
N LEU A 7 -10.18 -5.53 -1.83
CA LEU A 7 -8.87 -4.97 -1.44
C LEU A 7 -7.76 -5.75 -2.14
N GLN A 8 -6.87 -5.04 -2.84
CA GLN A 8 -5.69 -5.65 -3.49
C GLN A 8 -4.44 -5.26 -2.73
N PHE A 9 -3.58 -6.25 -2.47
CA PHE A 9 -2.28 -6.03 -1.84
C PHE A 9 -1.29 -5.43 -2.85
N LEU A 10 -0.63 -4.33 -2.46
CA LEU A 10 0.35 -3.63 -3.32
C LEU A 10 1.78 -3.92 -2.89
N ILE A 11 2.17 -3.56 -1.66
CA ILE A 11 3.54 -3.68 -1.18
C ILE A 11 3.58 -3.67 0.34
N GLN A 12 4.59 -4.33 0.93
CA GLN A 12 4.84 -4.38 2.37
C GLN A 12 6.31 -4.12 2.66
N TYR A 13 6.55 -3.23 3.62
CA TYR A 13 7.85 -3.02 4.24
C TYR A 13 7.88 -3.55 5.66
N TYR A 14 9.03 -4.07 6.06
CA TYR A 14 9.32 -4.46 7.44
C TYR A 14 10.76 -4.11 7.79
N ASN A 15 10.92 -3.25 8.80
CA ASN A 15 12.21 -2.71 9.23
C ASN A 15 13.00 -2.06 8.08
N GLY A 16 12.33 -1.28 7.23
CA GLY A 16 12.93 -0.57 6.10
C GLY A 16 13.20 -1.44 4.87
N GLU A 17 12.95 -2.75 4.93
CA GLU A 17 13.13 -3.66 3.80
C GLU A 17 11.80 -4.05 3.17
N GLU A 18 11.74 -4.07 1.84
CA GLU A 18 10.62 -4.64 1.10
C GLU A 18 10.56 -6.15 1.37
N ARG A 19 9.42 -6.62 1.90
CA ARG A 19 9.20 -8.05 2.19
C ARG A 19 8.32 -8.74 1.17
N ALA A 20 7.36 -8.01 0.61
CA ALA A 20 6.42 -8.54 -0.35
C ALA A 20 5.94 -7.43 -1.28
N LYS A 21 5.80 -7.78 -2.55
CA LYS A 21 5.25 -6.94 -3.61
C LYS A 21 4.13 -7.72 -4.31
N GLY A 22 2.97 -7.09 -4.43
CA GLY A 22 1.84 -7.61 -5.17
C GLY A 22 2.07 -7.50 -6.68
N ASN A 23 1.04 -7.83 -7.46
CA ASN A 23 1.07 -7.65 -8.91
C ASN A 23 0.81 -6.18 -9.27
N ILE A 24 1.80 -5.32 -9.02
CA ILE A 24 1.75 -3.89 -9.31
C ILE A 24 2.67 -3.54 -10.49
N LEU A 25 2.28 -2.51 -11.24
CA LEU A 25 3.05 -2.03 -12.38
C LEU A 25 4.33 -1.33 -11.91
N GLU A 26 5.37 -1.32 -12.75
CA GLU A 26 6.67 -0.68 -12.45
C GLU A 26 6.57 0.83 -12.14
N ARG A 27 5.44 1.46 -12.51
CA ARG A 27 5.17 2.86 -12.17
C ARG A 27 4.84 3.10 -10.69
N PHE A 28 4.57 2.04 -9.93
CA PHE A 28 4.36 2.11 -8.49
C PHE A 28 5.68 1.84 -7.77
N SER A 29 6.11 2.79 -6.94
CA SER A 29 7.22 2.63 -6.01
C SER A 29 6.75 2.98 -4.60
N ALA A 30 7.37 2.40 -3.59
CA ALA A 30 7.10 2.75 -2.21
C ALA A 30 8.39 2.82 -1.41
N GLN A 31 8.30 3.47 -0.25
CA GLN A 31 9.41 3.62 0.68
C GLN A 31 8.89 3.64 2.10
N GLN A 32 9.61 3.00 3.02
CA GLN A 32 9.39 3.12 4.46
C GLN A 32 10.50 3.96 5.07
N PHE A 33 10.10 4.91 5.90
CA PHE A 33 10.99 5.81 6.63
C PHE A 33 11.23 5.30 8.07
N PRO A 34 12.34 5.68 8.71
CA PRO A 34 12.67 5.24 10.07
C PRO A 34 11.69 5.70 11.14
N ASP A 35 10.91 6.75 10.87
CA ASP A 35 9.87 7.30 11.74
C ASP A 35 8.51 6.62 11.58
N LEU A 36 8.50 5.42 10.98
CA LEU A 36 7.31 4.60 10.71
C LEU A 36 6.36 5.19 9.67
N HIS A 37 6.72 6.29 9.02
CA HIS A 37 6.00 6.77 7.85
C HIS A 37 6.31 5.89 6.63
N SER A 38 5.34 5.81 5.72
CA SER A 38 5.50 5.09 4.47
C SER A 38 4.82 5.85 3.37
N GLU A 39 5.46 5.89 2.21
CA GLU A 39 4.97 6.59 1.03
C GLU A 39 4.81 5.61 -0.13
N LEU A 40 3.77 5.84 -0.92
CA LEU A 40 3.53 5.20 -2.20
C LEU A 40 3.56 6.28 -3.27
N ASN A 41 4.43 6.12 -4.26
CA ASN A 41 4.61 7.05 -5.36
C ASN A 41 4.20 6.38 -6.68
N LEU A 42 3.46 7.12 -7.51
CA LEU A 42 3.10 6.72 -8.85
C LEU A 42 3.82 7.66 -9.83
N SER A 43 4.76 7.13 -10.61
CA SER A 43 5.55 7.93 -11.56
C SER A 43 4.73 8.43 -12.76
N SER A 44 3.59 7.79 -13.03
CA SER A 44 2.61 8.20 -14.03
C SER A 44 1.22 7.75 -13.56
N LEU A 45 0.18 8.49 -13.96
CA LEU A 45 -1.20 8.22 -13.60
C LEU A 45 -1.99 7.83 -14.83
N GLU A 46 -2.71 6.71 -14.76
CA GLU A 46 -3.65 6.27 -15.79
C GLU A 46 -5.07 6.14 -15.25
N LEU A 47 -6.07 6.15 -16.14
CA LEU A 47 -7.48 5.96 -15.79
C LEU A 47 -7.72 4.72 -14.91
N GLY A 48 -6.95 3.65 -15.14
CA GLY A 48 -7.03 2.40 -14.37
C GLY A 48 -6.55 2.50 -12.92
N ASP A 49 -5.84 3.57 -12.56
CA ASP A 49 -5.30 3.78 -11.20
C ASP A 49 -6.35 4.41 -10.26
N SER A 50 -7.50 4.84 -10.77
CA SER A 50 -8.60 5.41 -9.97
C SER A 50 -9.13 4.39 -8.96
N ALA A 51 -8.91 4.67 -7.68
CA ALA A 51 -9.19 3.74 -6.60
C ALA A 51 -9.16 4.43 -5.23
N LEU A 52 -9.76 3.78 -4.23
CA LEU A 52 -9.42 4.02 -2.84
C LEU A 52 -8.16 3.25 -2.46
N TYR A 53 -7.14 3.97 -2.00
CA TYR A 53 -5.86 3.46 -1.53
C TYR A 53 -5.81 3.48 -0.01
N PHE A 54 -5.22 2.47 0.60
CA PHE A 54 -5.12 2.37 2.05
C PHE A 54 -3.67 2.11 2.47
N CYS A 55 -3.25 2.80 3.53
CA CYS A 55 -2.09 2.38 4.30
C CYS A 55 -2.55 1.41 5.39
N ALA A 56 -1.79 0.35 5.61
CA ALA A 56 -2.04 -0.63 6.66
C ALA A 56 -0.76 -0.90 7.44
N SER A 57 -0.90 -1.13 8.75
CA SER A 57 0.21 -1.47 9.63
C SER A 57 -0.19 -2.52 10.66
N SER A 58 0.79 -3.26 11.16
CA SER A 58 0.63 -4.22 12.25
C SER A 58 1.82 -4.14 13.18
N VAL A 59 1.63 -4.47 14.46
CA VAL A 59 2.75 -4.56 15.40
C VAL A 59 3.57 -5.82 15.06
N ALA A 60 4.88 -5.76 15.26
CA ALA A 60 5.81 -6.84 14.93
C ALA A 60 6.00 -7.81 16.12
N ASP A 61 4.94 -8.48 16.57
CA ASP A 61 5.03 -9.41 17.71
C ASP A 61 4.19 -10.69 17.49
N GLY A 62 4.82 -11.75 16.96
CA GLY A 62 4.19 -13.09 16.86
C GLY A 62 3.02 -13.22 15.86
N ARG A 63 2.70 -14.46 15.46
CA ARG A 63 1.82 -14.78 14.31
C ARG A 63 0.36 -14.31 14.50
N ASN A 64 -0.28 -13.89 13.40
CA ASN A 64 -1.68 -13.46 13.25
C ASN A 64 -2.07 -12.14 13.95
N GLN A 65 -1.37 -11.06 13.64
CA GLN A 65 -1.81 -9.73 14.05
C GLN A 65 -2.87 -9.13 13.13
N PRO A 66 -3.87 -8.42 13.68
CA PRO A 66 -4.79 -7.63 12.87
C PRO A 66 -4.02 -6.52 12.13
N GLN A 67 -4.43 -6.26 10.89
CA GLN A 67 -3.97 -5.09 10.15
C GLN A 67 -4.83 -3.89 10.55
N HIS A 68 -4.17 -2.80 10.95
CA HIS A 68 -4.80 -1.52 11.21
C HIS A 68 -4.79 -0.70 9.92
N PHE A 69 -5.96 -0.36 9.40
CA PHE A 69 -6.12 0.43 8.20
C PHE A 69 -6.31 1.91 8.55
N GLY A 70 -5.65 2.79 7.81
CA GLY A 70 -5.94 4.22 7.84
C GLY A 70 -7.26 4.56 7.13
N ASP A 71 -7.66 5.82 7.19
CA ASP A 71 -8.91 6.33 6.60
C ASP A 71 -9.00 6.14 5.07
N GLY A 72 -7.85 6.00 4.43
CA GLY A 72 -7.70 5.81 3.00
C GLY A 72 -7.75 7.11 2.20
N THR A 73 -7.17 7.06 1.00
CA THR A 73 -7.06 8.20 0.08
C THR A 73 -7.71 7.83 -1.24
N ARG A 74 -8.74 8.59 -1.64
CA ARG A 74 -9.40 8.39 -2.93
C ARG A 74 -8.63 9.11 -4.03
N LEU A 75 -8.04 8.35 -4.93
CA LEU A 75 -7.45 8.87 -6.16
C LEU A 75 -8.49 8.81 -7.27
N SER A 76 -8.63 9.91 -8.01
CA SER A 76 -9.48 10.00 -9.19
C SER A 76 -8.72 10.76 -10.26
N ILE A 77 -8.48 10.05 -11.37
CA ILE A 77 -7.84 10.57 -12.59
C ILE A 77 -8.94 10.88 -13.59
#